data_AF-A0A8C2P291-F1
#
_entry.id   AF-A0A8C2P291-F1
#
_cell.length_a   1.000
_cell.length_b   1.000
_cell.length_c   1.000
_cell.angle_alpha   90.00
_cell.angle_beta   90.00
_cell.angle_gamma   90.00
#
_symmetry.space_group_name_H-M   'P 1'
#
loop_
_entity.id
_entity.type
_entity.pdbx_description
1 polymer ?
#
loop_
_entity_poly.entity_id
_entity_poly.type
_entity_poly.pdbx_seq_one_letter_code
_entity_poly.pdbx_strand_id
1 'polypeptide(L)'
;MILPPIFGAIQSVRSGLEKRYTASYLALTVVGMGSWCFHMTLKYEMQLLDELPMIYSCCIFVYCMFECFKMKNSVNYHLLFTLVLFSLIVTMVYLKVKEPIFHQVIFENYCTFYYLTCFVFSFSSIFYAFTTSENEMVDALGKNSV
;
A
#
# COMPACT_ATOMS: atom_id res chain seq x y z
N MET A 1 12.31 -12.36 0.47
CA MET A 1 11.25 -11.37 0.17
C MET A 1 10.68 -11.45 -1.25
N ILE A 2 11.26 -12.21 -2.20
CA ILE A 2 10.84 -12.19 -3.61
C ILE A 2 9.73 -13.21 -3.94
N LEU A 3 9.88 -14.46 -3.48
CA LEU A 3 8.96 -15.55 -3.87
C LEU A 3 7.53 -15.37 -3.32
N PRO A 4 7.29 -15.06 -2.03
CA PRO A 4 5.93 -14.97 -1.51
C PRO A 4 5.06 -13.89 -2.20
N PRO A 5 5.57 -12.67 -2.47
CA PRO A 5 4.80 -11.68 -3.23
C PRO A 5 4.50 -12.10 -4.67
N ILE A 6 5.40 -12.83 -5.34
CA ILE A 6 5.12 -13.36 -6.69
C ILE A 6 3.95 -14.34 -6.65
N PHE A 7 3.96 -15.27 -5.69
CA PHE A 7 2.83 -16.19 -5.48
C PHE A 7 1.54 -15.41 -5.14
N GLY A 8 1.64 -14.37 -4.30
CA GLY A 8 0.53 -13.48 -3.98
C GLY A 8 -0.05 -12.76 -5.21
N ALA A 9 0.81 -12.26 -6.10
CA ALA A 9 0.40 -11.62 -7.35
C ALA A 9 -0.32 -12.61 -8.28
N ILE A 10 0.23 -13.81 -8.47
CA ILE A 10 -0.39 -14.86 -9.29
C ILE A 10 -1.74 -15.27 -8.71
N GLN A 11 -1.81 -15.47 -7.40
CA GLN A 11 -3.04 -15.82 -6.71
C GLN A 11 -4.09 -14.71 -6.82
N SER A 12 -3.67 -13.45 -6.69
CA SER A 12 -4.53 -12.27 -6.83
C SER A 12 -5.21 -12.22 -8.21
N VAL A 13 -4.46 -12.50 -9.27
CA VAL A 13 -4.99 -12.57 -10.64
C VAL A 13 -5.95 -13.76 -10.79
N ARG A 14 -5.58 -14.94 -10.29
CA ARG A 14 -6.42 -16.15 -10.34
C ARG A 14 -7.74 -16.00 -9.59
N SER A 15 -7.73 -15.29 -8.47
CA SER A 15 -8.91 -15.00 -7.66
C SER A 15 -9.76 -13.83 -8.18
N GLY A 16 -9.37 -13.19 -9.29
CA GLY A 16 -10.12 -12.06 -9.86
C GLY A 16 -10.16 -10.84 -8.94
N LEU A 17 -9.13 -10.66 -8.10
CA LEU A 17 -9.01 -9.49 -7.24
C LEU A 17 -8.75 -8.23 -8.08
N GLU A 18 -9.01 -7.08 -7.48
CA GLU A 18 -8.75 -5.81 -8.14
C GLU A 18 -7.26 -5.62 -8.44
N LYS A 19 -6.97 -5.00 -9.60
CA LYS A 19 -5.61 -4.80 -10.11
C LYS A 19 -4.69 -4.08 -9.10
N ARG A 20 -5.25 -3.24 -8.23
CA ARG A 20 -4.52 -2.53 -7.16
C ARG A 20 -3.81 -3.48 -6.19
N TYR A 21 -4.44 -4.61 -5.85
CA TYR A 21 -3.84 -5.61 -4.97
C TYR A 21 -2.72 -6.37 -5.69
N THR A 22 -2.90 -6.72 -6.96
CA THR A 22 -1.84 -7.31 -7.77
C THR A 22 -0.64 -6.37 -7.90
N ALA A 23 -0.87 -5.08 -8.13
CA ALA A 23 0.18 -4.07 -8.20
C ALA A 23 0.96 -3.96 -6.88
N SER A 24 0.28 -4.10 -5.74
CA SER A 24 0.92 -4.06 -4.42
C SER A 24 1.88 -5.24 -4.19
N TYR A 25 1.49 -6.45 -4.63
CA TYR A 25 2.37 -7.62 -4.58
C TYR A 25 3.57 -7.49 -5.52
N LEU A 26 3.35 -6.97 -6.74
CA LEU A 26 4.44 -6.73 -7.68
C LEU A 26 5.42 -5.68 -7.16
N ALA A 27 4.93 -4.62 -6.50
CA ALA A 27 5.79 -3.61 -5.90
C ALA A 27 6.72 -4.21 -4.83
N LEU A 28 6.20 -5.10 -3.97
CA LEU A 28 7.02 -5.84 -3.00
C LEU A 28 8.05 -6.75 -3.67
N THR A 29 7.71 -7.38 -4.80
CA THR A 29 8.68 -8.15 -5.59
C THR A 29 9.82 -7.26 -6.07
N VAL A 30 9.52 -6.06 -6.56
CA VAL A 30 10.54 -5.09 -7.04
C VAL A 30 11.45 -4.65 -5.89
N VAL A 31 10.90 -4.33 -4.71
CA VAL A 31 11.71 -4.03 -3.51
C VAL A 31 12.64 -5.20 -3.17
N GLY A 32 12.12 -6.43 -3.16
CA GLY A 32 12.92 -7.62 -2.90
C GLY A 32 14.04 -7.84 -3.91
N MET A 33 13.80 -7.55 -5.19
CA MET A 33 14.83 -7.62 -6.24
C MET A 33 15.88 -6.52 -6.09
N GLY A 34 15.45 -5.29 -5.80
CA GLY A 34 16.34 -4.15 -5.53
C GLY A 34 17.30 -4.43 -4.39
N SER A 35 16.78 -4.87 -3.24
CA SER A 35 17.57 -5.29 -2.08
C SER A 35 18.57 -6.38 -2.43
N TRP A 36 18.16 -7.40 -3.19
CA TRP A 36 19.08 -8.47 -3.59
C TRP A 36 20.21 -7.94 -4.49
N CYS A 37 19.89 -7.10 -5.47
CA CYS A 37 20.88 -6.47 -6.35
C CYS A 37 21.84 -5.55 -5.59
N PHE A 38 21.34 -4.78 -4.62
CA PHE A 38 22.16 -3.91 -3.79
C PHE A 38 23.13 -4.71 -2.93
N HIS A 39 22.65 -5.72 -2.20
CA HIS A 39 23.53 -6.54 -1.35
C HIS A 39 24.57 -7.34 -2.13
N MET A 40 24.30 -7.70 -3.39
CA MET A 40 25.29 -8.38 -4.24
C MET A 40 26.36 -7.45 -4.83
N THR A 41 26.08 -6.14 -4.98
CA THR A 41 26.96 -5.23 -5.73
C THR A 41 27.53 -4.09 -4.91
N LEU A 42 26.83 -3.65 -3.87
CA LEU A 42 27.14 -2.47 -3.03
C LEU A 42 27.36 -1.19 -3.84
N LYS A 43 26.70 -1.08 -5.00
CA LYS A 43 26.76 0.09 -5.87
C LYS A 43 25.64 1.06 -5.54
N TYR A 44 25.94 2.35 -5.61
CA TYR A 44 24.98 3.43 -5.37
C TYR A 44 23.73 3.32 -6.27
N GLU A 45 23.92 2.96 -7.53
CA GLU A 45 22.82 2.79 -8.49
C GLU A 45 21.85 1.68 -8.06
N MET A 46 22.39 0.62 -7.44
CA MET A 46 21.59 -0.49 -6.92
C MET A 46 20.98 -0.16 -5.55
N GLN A 47 21.62 0.71 -4.77
CA GLN A 47 21.02 1.26 -3.54
C GLN A 47 19.74 2.03 -3.85
N LEU A 48 19.75 2.86 -4.90
CA LEU A 48 18.55 3.54 -5.38
C LEU A 48 17.44 2.56 -5.77
N LEU A 49 17.82 1.43 -6.37
CA LEU A 49 16.88 0.38 -6.77
C LEU A 49 16.28 -0.37 -5.57
N ASP A 50 16.90 -0.34 -4.39
CA ASP A 50 16.33 -0.87 -3.16
C ASP A 50 15.43 0.17 -2.47
N GLU A 51 15.96 1.39 -2.30
CA GLU A 51 15.37 2.44 -1.49
C GLU A 51 14.18 3.16 -2.16
N LEU A 52 14.24 3.46 -3.46
CA LEU A 52 13.16 4.18 -4.16
C LEU A 52 11.90 3.32 -4.33
N PRO A 53 11.98 2.04 -4.75
CA PRO A 53 10.80 1.18 -4.82
C PRO A 53 10.09 0.99 -3.49
N MET A 54 10.81 1.13 -2.37
CA MET A 54 10.23 1.08 -1.04
C MET A 54 9.20 2.20 -0.84
N ILE A 55 9.54 3.44 -1.22
CA ILE A 55 8.63 4.60 -1.16
C ILE A 55 7.43 4.40 -2.10
N TYR A 56 7.66 3.92 -3.33
CA TYR A 56 6.59 3.67 -4.29
C TYR A 56 5.62 2.59 -3.80
N SER A 57 6.14 1.53 -3.17
CA SER A 57 5.33 0.46 -2.59
C SER A 57 4.43 0.98 -1.47
N CYS A 58 4.96 1.85 -0.59
CA CYS A 58 4.16 2.52 0.45
C CYS A 58 3.03 3.36 -0.16
N CYS A 59 3.30 4.12 -1.23
CA CYS A 59 2.26 4.91 -1.91
C CYS A 59 1.13 4.01 -2.46
N ILE A 60 1.48 2.85 -3.03
CA ILE A 60 0.49 1.87 -3.51
C ILE A 60 -0.32 1.31 -2.35
N PHE A 61 0.31 0.99 -1.21
CA PHE A 61 -0.40 0.51 -0.03
C PHE A 61 -1.35 1.55 0.56
N VAL A 62 -0.92 2.81 0.65
CA VAL A 62 -1.76 3.93 1.07
C VAL A 62 -2.98 4.05 0.14
N TYR A 63 -2.77 4.01 -1.18
CA TYR A 63 -3.87 4.02 -2.15
C TYR A 63 -4.85 2.86 -1.93
N CYS A 64 -4.34 1.64 -1.77
CA CYS A 64 -5.17 0.44 -1.51
C CYS A 64 -5.98 0.57 -0.22
N MET A 65 -5.41 1.16 0.83
CA MET A 65 -6.10 1.37 2.12
C MET A 65 -7.25 2.37 2.00
N PHE A 66 -7.00 3.55 1.41
CA PHE A 66 -8.03 4.59 1.25
C PHE A 66 -9.17 4.16 0.33
N GLU A 67 -8.89 3.32 -0.67
CA GLU A 67 -9.89 2.83 -1.62
C GLU A 67 -10.54 1.50 -1.19
N CYS A 68 -10.19 0.95 -0.01
CA CYS A 68 -10.71 -0.33 0.48
C CYS A 68 -12.24 -0.30 0.70
N PHE A 69 -12.78 0.83 1.17
CA PHE A 69 -14.21 1.02 1.44
C PHE A 69 -15.00 1.63 0.27
N LYS A 70 -14.35 1.91 -0.85
CA LYS A 70 -15.01 2.51 -2.01
C LYS A 70 -15.60 1.46 -2.93
N MET A 71 -16.62 1.87 -3.70
CA MET A 71 -17.27 1.00 -4.67
C MET A 71 -16.25 0.42 -5.67
N LYS A 72 -16.43 -0.87 -5.94
CA LYS A 72 -15.67 -1.65 -6.91
C LYS A 72 -15.62 -0.93 -8.26
N ASN A 73 -14.43 -0.86 -8.87
CA ASN A 73 -14.12 -0.19 -10.15
C ASN A 73 -14.17 1.35 -10.19
N SER A 74 -14.22 2.05 -9.06
CA SER A 74 -13.96 3.49 -9.04
C SER A 74 -12.46 3.76 -8.83
N VAL A 75 -11.89 4.65 -9.66
CA VAL A 75 -10.48 5.06 -9.55
C VAL A 75 -10.44 6.50 -9.09
N ASN A 76 -9.79 6.75 -7.96
CA ASN A 76 -9.65 8.08 -7.40
C ASN A 76 -8.40 8.76 -7.96
N TYR A 77 -8.56 9.41 -9.12
CA TYR A 77 -7.47 10.09 -9.82
C TYR A 77 -6.83 11.21 -8.98
N HIS A 78 -7.59 11.86 -8.10
CA HIS A 78 -7.04 12.92 -7.25
C HIS A 78 -6.04 12.36 -6.23
N LEU A 79 -6.39 11.27 -5.55
CA LEU A 79 -5.51 10.59 -4.62
C LEU A 79 -4.29 9.99 -5.36
N LEU A 80 -4.53 9.34 -6.50
CA LEU A 80 -3.47 8.74 -7.33
C LEU A 80 -2.45 9.81 -7.76
N PHE A 81 -2.93 10.94 -8.30
CA PHE A 81 -2.07 12.04 -8.75
C PHE A 81 -1.26 12.63 -7.59
N THR A 82 -1.89 12.82 -6.43
CA THR A 82 -1.21 13.35 -5.24
C THR A 82 -0.08 12.43 -4.78
N LEU A 83 -0.33 11.11 -4.72
CA LEU A 83 0.68 10.12 -4.32
C LEU A 83 1.84 10.03 -5.32
N VAL A 84 1.53 10.06 -6.63
CA VAL A 84 2.55 10.06 -7.69
C VAL A 84 3.41 11.32 -7.61
N LEU A 85 2.79 12.50 -7.55
CA LEU A 85 3.49 13.78 -7.44
C LEU A 85 4.38 13.81 -6.21
N PHE A 86 3.86 13.36 -5.06
CA PHE A 86 4.63 13.25 -3.84
C PHE A 86 5.88 12.37 -4.03
N SER A 87 5.71 11.17 -4.57
CA SER A 87 6.81 10.21 -4.74
C SER A 87 7.89 10.72 -5.70
N LEU A 88 7.49 11.49 -6.72
CA LEU A 88 8.41 12.14 -7.66
C LEU A 88 9.21 13.25 -6.97
N ILE A 89 8.57 14.07 -6.13
CA ILE A 89 9.26 15.11 -5.36
C ILE A 89 10.32 14.49 -4.45
N VAL A 90 9.96 13.45 -3.68
CA VAL A 90 10.91 12.76 -2.80
C VAL A 90 12.07 12.18 -3.59
N THR A 91 11.80 11.55 -4.73
CA THR A 91 12.83 11.00 -5.60
C THR A 91 13.78 12.09 -6.11
N MET A 92 13.24 13.22 -6.56
CA MET A 92 14.05 14.34 -7.07
C MET A 92 14.93 14.95 -5.98
N VAL A 93 14.41 15.13 -4.77
CA VAL A 93 15.20 15.63 -3.64
C VAL A 93 16.27 14.61 -3.26
N TYR A 94 15.93 13.31 -3.23
CA TYR A 94 16.87 12.26 -2.86
C TYR A 94 18.05 12.17 -3.83
N LEU A 95 17.79 12.26 -5.14
CA LEU A 95 18.82 12.28 -6.18
C LEU A 95 19.77 13.48 -6.08
N LYS A 96 19.32 14.59 -5.47
CA LYS A 96 20.12 15.81 -5.29
C LYS A 96 20.95 15.79 -4.00
N VAL A 97 20.34 15.37 -2.89
CA VAL A 97 20.96 15.40 -1.56
C VAL A 97 21.91 14.22 -1.37
N LYS A 98 21.60 13.04 -1.94
CA LYS A 98 22.41 11.81 -1.88
C LYS A 98 22.85 11.33 -0.49
N GLU A 99 22.24 11.87 0.57
CA GLU A 99 22.50 11.45 1.94
C GLU A 99 21.56 10.30 2.33
N PRO A 100 22.08 9.13 2.75
CA PRO A 100 21.24 7.97 3.08
C PRO A 100 20.35 8.24 4.31
N ILE A 101 20.79 9.11 5.23
CA ILE A 101 20.03 9.51 6.42
C ILE A 101 18.72 10.21 6.03
N PHE A 102 18.71 10.95 4.92
CA PHE A 102 17.52 11.63 4.43
C PHE A 102 16.45 10.62 3.99
N HIS A 103 16.85 9.56 3.29
CA HIS A 103 15.91 8.50 2.90
C HIS A 103 15.34 7.80 4.13
N GLN A 104 16.19 7.44 5.09
CA GLN A 104 15.76 6.75 6.31
C GLN A 104 14.71 7.56 7.09
N VAL A 105 14.96 8.85 7.32
CA VAL A 105 14.00 9.71 8.06
C VAL A 105 12.68 9.83 7.30
N ILE A 106 12.71 9.99 5.97
CA ILE A 106 11.48 10.05 5.18
C ILE A 106 10.74 8.73 5.25
N PHE A 107 11.43 7.60 5.08
CA PHE A 107 10.83 6.28 5.10
C PHE A 107 10.20 5.94 6.45
N GLU A 108 10.86 6.27 7.56
CA GLU A 108 10.33 6.10 8.92
C GLU A 108 9.07 6.95 9.16
N ASN A 109 9.06 8.20 8.68
CA ASN A 109 7.86 9.04 8.71
C ASN A 109 6.73 8.44 7.86
N TYR A 110 7.06 7.89 6.69
CA TYR A 110 6.12 7.18 5.82
C TYR A 110 5.48 5.98 6.50
N CYS A 111 6.29 5.13 7.10
CA CYS A 111 5.83 3.97 7.85
C CYS A 111 4.92 4.41 8.99
N THR A 112 5.36 5.39 9.79
CA THR A 112 4.55 5.92 10.91
C THR A 112 3.20 6.45 10.44
N PHE A 113 3.16 7.25 9.37
CA PHE A 113 1.92 7.74 8.79
C PHE A 113 1.03 6.60 8.28
N TYR A 114 1.62 5.61 7.60
CA TYR A 114 0.89 4.43 7.13
C TYR A 114 0.33 3.60 8.29
N TYR A 115 1.09 3.35 9.35
CA TYR A 115 0.64 2.61 10.51
C TYR A 115 -0.46 3.36 11.27
N LEU A 116 -0.33 4.69 11.41
CA LEU A 116 -1.36 5.52 12.03
C LEU A 116 -2.66 5.50 11.22
N THR A 117 -2.56 5.68 9.89
CA THR A 117 -3.73 5.61 9.01
C THR A 117 -4.35 4.21 9.03
N CYS A 118 -3.56 3.14 9.02
CA CYS A 118 -4.06 1.78 9.18
C CYS A 118 -4.76 1.57 10.53
N PHE A 119 -4.19 2.08 11.62
CA PHE A 119 -4.79 2.00 12.94
C PHE A 119 -6.15 2.69 12.95
N VAL A 120 -6.22 3.95 12.53
CA VAL A 120 -7.47 4.71 12.45
C VAL A 120 -8.49 4.01 11.55
N PHE A 121 -8.09 3.55 10.37
CA PHE A 121 -8.98 2.82 9.46
C PHE A 121 -9.47 1.51 10.06
N SER A 122 -8.62 0.73 10.74
CA SER A 122 -9.02 -0.51 11.41
C SER A 122 -10.12 -0.26 12.44
N PHE A 123 -9.98 0.79 13.27
CA PHE A 123 -11.02 1.19 14.21
C PHE A 123 -12.33 1.59 13.51
N SER A 124 -12.27 2.38 12.43
CA SER A 124 -13.46 2.76 11.66
C SER A 124 -14.13 1.56 10.98
N SER A 125 -13.35 0.58 10.52
CA SER A 125 -13.84 -0.63 9.85
C SER A 125 -14.57 -1.55 10.82
N ILE A 126 -14.01 -1.73 12.02
CA ILE A 126 -14.61 -2.51 13.10
C ILE A 126 -15.94 -1.87 13.52
N PHE A 127 -15.96 -0.54 13.65
CA PHE A 127 -17.20 0.18 13.96
C PHE A 127 -18.26 0.01 12.87
N TYR A 128 -17.87 0.15 11.59
CA TYR A 128 -18.78 -0.06 10.46
C TYR A 128 -19.33 -1.49 10.38
N ALA A 129 -18.47 -2.50 10.61
CA ALA A 129 -18.87 -3.90 10.66
C ALA A 129 -19.85 -4.17 11.81
N PHE A 130 -19.62 -3.56 12.98
CA PHE A 130 -20.52 -3.67 14.13
C PHE A 130 -21.90 -3.06 13.84
N THR A 131 -21.96 -1.84 13.28
CA THR A 131 -23.22 -1.20 12.89
C THR A 131 -23.98 -2.00 11.82
N THR A 132 -23.26 -2.58 10.85
CA THR A 132 -23.89 -3.41 9.81
C THR A 132 -24.46 -4.70 10.40
N SER A 133 -23.71 -5.37 11.28
CA SER A 133 -24.18 -6.57 11.99
C SER A 133 -25.40 -6.29 12.87
N GLU A 134 -25.47 -5.13 13.52
CA GLU A 134 -26.61 -4.74 14.35
C GLU A 134 -27.86 -4.47 13.47
N ASN A 135 -27.70 -3.77 12.35
CA ASN A 135 -28.80 -3.54 11.40
C ASN A 135 -29.34 -4.83 10.77
N GLU A 136 -28.46 -5.76 10.36
CA GLU A 136 -28.89 -7.06 9.81
C GLU A 136 -29.63 -7.92 10.84
N MET A 137 -29.20 -7.88 12.10
CA MET A 137 -29.88 -8.55 13.22
C MET A 137 -31.28 -7.97 13.46
N VAL A 138 -31.43 -6.64 13.44
CA VAL A 138 -32.72 -5.96 13.60
C VAL A 138 -33.66 -6.29 12.45
N ASP A 139 -33.17 -6.26 11.20
CA ASP A 139 -33.96 -6.65 10.02
C ASP A 139 -34.39 -8.13 10.04
N ALA A 140 -33.55 -9.03 10.56
CA ALA A 140 -33.88 -10.45 10.72
C ALA A 140 -34.98 -10.68 11.77
N LEU A 141 -34.97 -9.93 12.87
CA LEU A 141 -36.01 -10.00 13.91
C LEU A 141 -37.33 -9.34 13.47
N GLY A 142 -37.27 -8.26 12.69
CA GLY A 142 -38.45 -7.61 12.11
C GLY A 142 -39.18 -8.46 11.07
N LYS A 143 -38.47 -9.35 10.37
CA LYS A 143 -39.09 -10.29 9.40
C LYS A 143 -39.73 -11.53 10.04
N ASN A 144 -39.36 -11.89 11.27
CA ASN A 144 -39.89 -13.07 11.98
C ASN A 144 -41.06 -12.75 12.92
N SER A 145 -41.57 -11.51 12.91
CA SER A 145 -42.65 -11.03 13.79
C SER A 145 -43.99 -10.79 13.07
N VAL A 146 -44.17 -11.36 11.87
CA VAL A 146 -45.44 -11.40 11.12
C VAL A 146 -45.92 -12.83 10.95
#